data_AF-A0A1J3DRI7-F1
#
_entry.id   AF-A0A1J3DRI7-F1
#
_cell.length_a   1.000
_cell.length_b   1.000
_cell.length_c   1.000
_cell.angle_alpha   90.00
_cell.angle_beta   90.00
_cell.angle_gamma   90.00
#
_symmetry.space_group_name_H-M   'P 1'
#
loop_
_entity.id
_entity.type
_entity.pdbx_description
1 polymer ?
#
loop_
_entity_poly.entity_id
_entity_poly.type
_entity_poly.pdbx_seq_one_letter_code
_entity_poly.pdbx_strand_id
1 'polypeptide(L)'
;DEVRKNPLNYDSWFDYVRLEEETVGNKDRIREVYERAIANVPPAQEKRYWQRYIYLWINYALFEEIETKDVERARHVYRECLKIIPHTKFSFAKIWLLAAQCFT
;
A
#
# COMPACT_ATOMS: atom_id res chain seq x y z
N ASP A 1 9.94 17.04 3.57
CA ASP A 1 9.68 15.61 3.87
C ASP A 1 9.14 15.38 5.26
N GLU A 2 7.84 15.61 5.44
CA GLU A 2 7.12 15.25 6.68
C GLU A 2 7.20 13.73 6.96
N VAL A 3 7.19 12.91 5.91
CA VAL A 3 7.40 11.45 6.00
C VAL A 3 8.77 11.05 6.56
N ARG A 4 9.80 11.91 6.46
CA ARG A 4 11.11 11.66 7.10
C ARG A 4 11.10 12.03 8.59
N LYS A 5 10.27 12.98 8.99
CA LYS A 5 10.14 13.41 10.40
C LYS A 5 9.25 12.47 11.20
N ASN A 6 8.18 11.96 10.59
CA ASN A 6 7.27 10.99 11.20
C ASN A 6 6.84 9.91 10.19
N PRO A 7 7.64 8.86 10.01
CA PRO A 7 7.38 7.83 9.02
C PRO A 7 6.18 6.94 9.36
N LEU A 8 5.67 6.97 10.60
CA LEU A 8 4.47 6.22 11.00
C LEU A 8 3.18 7.02 10.78
N ASN A 9 3.28 8.29 10.34
CA ASN A 9 2.13 9.05 9.90
C ASN A 9 1.77 8.71 8.45
N TYR A 10 0.93 7.69 8.29
CA TYR A 10 0.49 7.23 6.97
C TYR A 10 -0.29 8.27 6.16
N ASP A 11 -0.91 9.28 6.81
CA ASP A 11 -1.54 10.39 6.07
C ASP A 11 -0.53 11.18 5.25
N SER A 12 0.64 11.44 5.83
CA SER A 12 1.73 12.11 5.11
C SER A 12 2.24 11.27 3.95
N TRP A 13 2.18 9.94 4.03
CA TRP A 13 2.51 9.05 2.92
C TRP A 13 1.45 9.09 1.82
N PHE A 14 0.16 9.11 2.17
CA PHE A 14 -0.92 9.27 1.19
C PHE A 14 -0.81 10.59 0.44
N ASP A 15 -0.61 11.70 1.14
CA ASP A 15 -0.44 13.02 0.53
C ASP A 15 0.78 13.05 -0.39
N TYR A 16 1.88 12.40 0.03
CA TYR A 16 3.10 12.35 -0.75
C TYR A 16 2.95 11.52 -2.03
N VAL A 17 2.35 10.33 -1.93
CA VAL A 17 2.04 9.49 -3.10
C VAL A 17 1.15 10.23 -4.08
N ARG A 18 0.08 10.88 -3.60
CA ARG A 18 -0.86 11.62 -4.45
C ARG A 18 -0.17 12.75 -5.22
N LEU A 19 0.71 13.50 -4.55
CA LEU A 19 1.50 14.55 -5.19
C LEU A 19 2.40 14.00 -6.31
N GLU A 20 2.98 12.82 -6.11
CA GLU A 20 3.81 12.15 -7.11
C GLU A 20 2.97 11.57 -8.26
N GLU A 21 1.76 11.06 -7.98
CA GLU A 21 0.80 10.61 -9.00
C GLU A 21 0.30 11.77 -9.89
N GLU A 22 0.14 12.98 -9.34
CA GLU A 22 -0.15 14.20 -10.11
C GLU A 22 1.02 14.62 -11.02
N THR A 23 2.23 14.15 -10.72
CA THR A 23 3.42 14.41 -11.55
C THR A 23 3.47 13.42 -12.70
N VAL A 24 2.90 13.83 -13.84
CA VAL A 24 2.78 13.01 -15.06
C VAL A 24 4.12 12.38 -15.46
N GLY A 25 4.13 11.05 -15.58
CA GLY A 25 5.16 10.31 -16.31
C GLY A 25 6.26 9.63 -15.48
N ASN A 26 6.23 9.69 -14.15
CA ASN A 26 7.26 9.04 -13.32
C ASN A 26 6.72 7.88 -12.46
N LYS A 27 6.27 6.82 -13.12
CA LYS A 27 5.75 5.61 -12.46
C LYS A 27 6.76 4.96 -11.51
N ASP A 28 8.05 5.02 -11.86
CA ASP A 28 9.11 4.42 -11.04
C ASP A 28 9.33 5.20 -9.74
N ARG A 29 9.23 6.53 -9.77
CA ARG A 29 9.25 7.34 -8.54
C ARG A 29 8.04 7.06 -7.65
N ILE A 30 6.84 6.91 -8.23
CA ILE A 30 5.64 6.56 -7.46
C ILE A 30 5.84 5.20 -6.77
N ARG A 31 6.39 4.21 -7.48
CA ARG A 31 6.77 2.91 -6.90
C ARG A 31 7.77 3.06 -5.77
N GLU A 32 8.85 3.81 -5.95
CA GLU A 32 9.82 4.06 -4.88
C GLU A 32 9.18 4.66 -3.63
N VAL A 33 8.21 5.56 -3.79
CA VAL A 33 7.48 6.15 -2.66
C VAL A 33 6.59 5.12 -1.97
N TYR A 34 5.88 4.29 -2.73
CA TYR A 34 5.10 3.18 -2.16
C TYR A 34 5.99 2.19 -1.41
N GLU A 35 7.10 1.74 -2.00
CA GLU A 35 8.08 0.82 -1.38
C GLU A 35 8.63 1.41 -0.05
N ARG A 36 8.97 2.70 -0.06
CA ARG A 36 9.39 3.41 1.16
C ARG A 36 8.28 3.48 2.20
N ALA A 37 7.03 3.71 1.80
CA ALA A 37 5.91 3.78 2.71
C ALA A 37 5.64 2.41 3.38
N ILE A 38 5.58 1.33 2.59
CA ILE A 38 5.29 -0.02 3.10
C ILE A 38 6.43 -0.62 3.94
N ALA A 39 7.66 -0.14 3.78
CA ALA A 39 8.79 -0.51 4.65
C ALA A 39 8.59 -0.06 6.10
N ASN A 40 7.74 0.95 6.34
CA ASN A 40 7.43 1.43 7.69
C ASN A 40 6.26 0.65 8.29
N VAL A 41 6.52 -0.58 8.70
CA VAL A 41 5.52 -1.48 9.31
C VAL A 41 5.05 -0.94 10.67
N PRO A 42 3.74 -0.96 11.00
CA PRO A 42 3.26 -0.56 12.32
C PRO A 42 3.93 -1.38 13.44
N PRO A 43 4.52 -0.75 14.46
CA PRO A 43 5.23 -1.46 15.54
C PRO A 43 4.30 -2.22 16.48
N ALA A 44 3.03 -1.80 16.58
CA ALA A 44 2.04 -2.42 17.45
C ALA A 44 1.07 -3.29 16.65
N GLN A 45 0.79 -4.51 17.15
CA GLN A 45 -0.17 -5.44 16.56
C GLN A 45 -1.62 -5.14 17.00
N GLU A 46 -2.01 -3.88 17.03
CA GLU A 46 -3.40 -3.47 17.23
C GLU A 46 -4.01 -3.06 15.90
N LYS A 47 -5.20 -3.60 15.59
CA LYS A 47 -5.87 -3.41 14.30
C LYS A 47 -5.96 -1.94 13.84
N ARG A 48 -6.16 -0.99 14.76
CA ARG A 48 -6.27 0.45 14.47
C ARG A 48 -5.02 1.03 13.78
N TYR A 49 -3.82 0.58 14.17
CA TYR A 49 -2.56 1.08 13.58
C TYR A 49 -2.28 0.47 12.21
N TRP A 50 -2.86 -0.70 11.94
CA TRP A 50 -2.72 -1.41 10.68
C TRP A 50 -3.70 -0.93 9.61
N GLN A 51 -4.82 -0.30 10.00
CA GLN A 51 -5.84 0.16 9.04
C GLN A 51 -5.23 1.01 7.92
N ARG A 52 -4.57 2.12 8.27
CA ARG A 52 -3.95 3.01 7.27
C ARG A 52 -2.81 2.34 6.51
N TYR A 53 -2.02 1.51 7.19
CA TYR A 53 -0.96 0.74 6.55
C TYR A 53 -1.50 -0.19 5.45
N ILE A 54 -2.60 -0.91 5.68
CA ILE A 54 -3.23 -1.76 4.66
C ILE A 54 -3.82 -0.94 3.51
N TYR A 55 -4.29 0.28 3.77
CA TYR A 55 -4.73 1.17 2.68
C TYR A 55 -3.58 1.58 1.76
N LEU A 56 -2.34 1.74 2.26
CA LEU A 56 -1.18 1.96 1.38
C LEU A 56 -0.95 0.78 0.43
N TRP A 57 -1.04 -0.45 0.94
CA TRP A 57 -0.94 -1.65 0.10
C TRP A 57 -2.05 -1.74 -0.93
N ILE A 58 -3.30 -1.41 -0.56
CA ILE A 58 -4.43 -1.39 -1.48
C ILE A 58 -4.18 -0.35 -2.59
N ASN A 59 -3.80 0.87 -2.22
CA ASN A 59 -3.54 1.92 -3.20
C ASN A 59 -2.37 1.55 -4.13
N TYR A 60 -1.32 0.94 -3.60
CA TYR A 60 -0.20 0.47 -4.42
C TYR A 60 -0.64 -0.59 -5.45
N ALA A 61 -1.42 -1.58 -5.03
CA ALA A 61 -1.93 -2.60 -5.94
C ALA A 61 -2.86 -2.00 -7.01
N LEU A 62 -3.75 -1.07 -6.63
CA LEU A 62 -4.63 -0.36 -7.56
C LEU A 62 -3.86 0.53 -8.54
N PHE A 63 -2.78 1.18 -8.08
CA PHE A 63 -1.89 1.95 -8.95
C PHE A 63 -1.27 1.05 -10.03
N GLU A 64 -0.75 -0.12 -9.65
CA GLU A 64 -0.19 -1.06 -10.63
C GLU A 64 -1.28 -1.57 -11.59
N GLU A 65 -2.46 -1.92 -11.09
CA GLU A 65 -3.58 -2.45 -11.89
C GLU A 65 -4.19 -1.42 -12.86
N ILE A 66 -4.43 -0.19 -12.40
CA ILE A 66 -5.19 0.83 -13.15
C ILE A 66 -4.25 1.75 -13.93
N GLU A 67 -3.27 2.34 -13.25
CA GLU A 67 -2.40 3.38 -13.83
C GLU A 67 -1.28 2.77 -14.67
N THR A 68 -0.73 1.63 -14.25
CA THR A 68 0.33 0.94 -15.00
C THR A 68 -0.21 -0.15 -15.92
N LYS A 69 -1.43 -0.65 -15.65
CA LYS A 69 -2.05 -1.80 -16.34
C LYS A 69 -1.25 -3.10 -16.19
N ASP A 70 -0.46 -3.21 -15.13
CA ASP A 70 0.34 -4.38 -14.80
C ASP A 70 -0.36 -5.21 -13.71
N VAL A 71 -1.27 -6.07 -14.18
CA VAL A 71 -2.07 -6.94 -13.31
C VAL A 71 -1.19 -7.94 -12.54
N GLU A 72 -0.10 -8.43 -13.14
CA GLU A 72 0.75 -9.42 -12.48
C GLU A 72 1.52 -8.80 -11.32
N ARG A 73 1.96 -7.55 -11.48
CA ARG A 73 2.57 -6.78 -10.39
C ARG A 73 1.55 -6.45 -9.30
N ALA A 74 0.33 -6.04 -9.66
CA ALA A 74 -0.75 -5.81 -8.69
C ALA A 74 -1.02 -7.08 -7.84
N ARG A 75 -1.09 -8.25 -8.48
CA ARG A 75 -1.21 -9.56 -7.81
C ARG A 75 -0.06 -9.83 -6.86
N HIS A 76 1.17 -9.52 -7.27
CA HIS A 76 2.34 -9.66 -6.40
C HIS A 76 2.20 -8.79 -5.14
N VAL A 77 1.82 -7.52 -5.30
CA VAL A 77 1.60 -6.58 -4.19
C VAL A 77 0.50 -7.09 -3.24
N TYR A 78 -0.63 -7.60 -3.76
CA TYR A 78 -1.66 -8.20 -2.94
C TYR A 78 -1.17 -9.42 -2.15
N ARG A 79 -0.38 -10.31 -2.77
CA ARG A 79 0.19 -11.48 -2.09
C ARG A 79 1.14 -11.10 -0.97
N GLU A 80 2.01 -10.14 -1.19
CA GLU A 80 2.96 -9.68 -0.15
C GLU A 80 2.24 -9.00 1.02
N CYS A 81 1.24 -8.15 0.73
CA CYS A 81 0.38 -7.56 1.77
C CYS A 81 -0.27 -8.64 2.65
N LEU A 82 -0.83 -9.67 2.02
CA LEU A 82 -1.47 -10.78 2.74
C LEU A 82 -0.49 -11.58 3.60
N LYS A 83 0.79 -11.69 3.25
CA LYS A 83 1.78 -12.39 4.08
C LYS A 83 2.15 -11.61 5.35
N ILE A 84 2.14 -10.28 5.28
CA ILE A 84 2.60 -9.40 6.37
C ILE A 84 1.52 -9.22 7.45
N ILE A 85 0.24 -9.32 7.10
CA ILE A 85 -0.85 -9.17 8.06
C ILE A 85 -0.79 -10.29 9.13
N PRO A 86 -0.80 -9.96 10.44
CA PRO A 86 -0.88 -10.94 11.51
C PRO A 86 -2.31 -11.50 11.65
N HIS A 87 -2.69 -12.39 10.74
CA HIS A 87 -4.05 -12.93 10.62
C HIS A 87 -4.58 -13.61 11.89
N THR A 88 -3.69 -14.05 12.78
CA THR A 88 -4.06 -14.61 14.09
C THR A 88 -4.61 -13.58 15.07
N LYS A 89 -4.35 -12.29 14.84
CA LYS A 89 -4.84 -11.17 15.68
C LYS A 89 -6.03 -10.46 15.04
N PHE A 90 -5.99 -10.24 13.73
CA PHE A 90 -7.04 -9.55 12.99
C PHE A 90 -6.96 -9.87 11.50
N SER A 91 -8.07 -9.62 10.80
CA SER A 91 -8.13 -9.69 9.33
C SER A 91 -8.83 -8.45 8.77
N PHE A 92 -8.60 -8.20 7.48
CA PHE A 92 -9.18 -7.09 6.72
C PHE A 92 -9.95 -7.66 5.52
N ALA A 93 -11.27 -7.72 5.58
CA ALA A 93 -12.07 -8.29 4.48
C ALA A 93 -11.81 -7.60 3.13
N LYS A 94 -11.59 -6.28 3.13
CA LYS A 94 -11.38 -5.48 1.91
C LYS A 94 -10.17 -5.95 1.08
N ILE A 95 -9.03 -6.23 1.70
CA ILE A 95 -7.84 -6.69 0.95
C ILE A 95 -8.06 -8.06 0.33
N TRP A 96 -8.75 -8.97 1.03
CA TRP A 96 -9.08 -10.29 0.52
C TRP A 96 -10.03 -10.24 -0.68
N LEU A 97 -11.07 -9.40 -0.60
CA LEU A 97 -12.03 -9.21 -1.70
C LEU A 97 -11.36 -8.62 -2.95
N LEU A 98 -10.51 -7.59 -2.77
CA LEU A 98 -9.79 -6.97 -3.88
C LEU A 98 -8.77 -7.93 -4.49
N ALA A 99 -8.02 -8.66 -3.66
CA ALA A 99 -7.10 -9.68 -4.15
C ALA A 99 -7.83 -10.76 -4.96
N ALA A 100 -8.98 -11.23 -4.49
CA ALA A 100 -9.80 -12.22 -5.20
C ALA A 100 -10.26 -11.69 -6.58
N GLN A 101 -10.72 -10.44 -6.66
CA GLN A 101 -11.13 -9.81 -7.93
C GLN A 101 -9.96 -9.70 -8.92
N CYS A 102 -8.75 -9.43 -8.43
CA CYS A 102 -7.55 -9.34 -9.27
C CYS A 102 -7.06 -10.72 -9.76
N PHE A 103 -7.42 -11.80 -9.06
CA PHE A 103 -7.03 -13.17 -9.41
C PHE A 103 -8.00 -13.87 -10.37
N THR A 104 -9.20 -13.33 -10.59
CA THR A 104 -10.19 -13.85 -11.57
C THR A 104 -10.00 -13.21 -12.94
#